data_AF-F5GY96-F1
#
_entry.id   AF-F5GY96-F1
#
_cell.length_a   1.000
_cell.length_b   1.000
_cell.length_c   1.000
_cell.angle_alpha   90.00
_cell.angle_beta   90.00
_cell.angle_gamma   90.00
#
_symmetry.space_group_name_H-M   'P 1'
#
loop_
_entity.id
_entity.type
_entity.pdbx_description
1 polymer ?
#
loop_
_entity_poly.entity_id
_entity_poly.type
_entity_poly.pdbx_seq_one_letter_code
_entity_poly.pdbx_strand_id
1 'polypeptide(L)' 'MALVRGGWLWRQSSILRRWKRNWFALWLDGTLGYYHDETAQDEEDRVLIHFNVRDIKIGPECHGEPGT' A
#
# COMPACT_ATOMS: atom_id res chain seq x y z
N MET A 1 14.68 10.36 5.89
CA MET A 1 14.37 9.62 4.64
C MET A 1 13.71 10.60 3.69
N ALA A 2 13.96 10.50 2.38
CA ALA A 2 13.34 11.38 1.40
C ALA A 2 12.12 10.71 0.77
N LEU A 3 10.99 11.43 0.77
CA LEU A 3 9.72 10.98 0.24
C LEU A 3 9.75 11.07 -1.29
N VAL A 4 9.40 9.98 -1.97
CA VAL A 4 9.20 9.95 -3.43
C VAL A 4 7.78 10.40 -3.75
N ARG A 5 6.80 9.81 -3.08
CA ARG A 5 5.38 10.11 -3.28
C ARG A 5 4.58 9.79 -2.03
N GLY A 6 3.62 10.64 -1.71
CA GLY A 6 2.65 10.44 -0.64
C GLY A 6 1.21 10.58 -1.16
N GLY A 7 0.27 9.84 -0.58
CA GLY A 7 -1.14 9.95 -0.95
C GLY A 7 -2.09 9.09 -0.11
N TRP A 8 -3.34 9.52 -0.03
CA TRP A 8 -4.41 8.72 0.56
C TRP A 8 -4.86 7.61 -0.39
N LEU A 9 -4.91 6.39 0.11
CA LEU A 9 -5.50 5.26 -0.58
C LEU A 9 -6.41 4.46 0.35
N TRP A 10 -7.35 3.75 -0.25
CA TRP A 10 -8.15 2.76 0.46
C TRP A 10 -7.40 1.44 0.56
N ARG A 11 -7.32 0.91 1.78
CA ARG A 11 -6.70 -0.38 2.09
C ARG A 11 -7.72 -1.32 2.69
N GLN A 12 -7.75 -2.56 2.21
CA GLN A 12 -8.50 -3.62 2.86
C GLN A 12 -7.68 -4.19 4.04
N SER A 13 -8.26 -4.16 5.23
CA SER A 13 -7.65 -4.75 6.44
C SER A 13 -7.57 -6.27 6.33
N SER A 14 -6.48 -6.86 6.84
CA SER A 14 -6.23 -8.30 6.78
C SER A 14 -7.17 -9.12 7.67
N ILE A 15 -7.54 -8.59 8.85
CA ILE A 15 -8.39 -9.30 9.82
C ILE A 15 -9.88 -9.08 9.52
N LEU A 16 -10.34 -7.82 9.53
CA LEU A 16 -11.77 -7.50 9.40
C LEU A 16 -12.25 -7.39 7.95
N ARG A 17 -11.33 -7.42 6.97
CA ARG A 17 -11.62 -7.29 5.53
C ARG A 17 -12.38 -6.01 5.15
N ARG A 18 -12.36 -5.00 6.01
CA ARG A 18 -12.97 -3.67 5.78
C ARG A 18 -11.98 -2.76 5.06
N TRP A 19 -12.52 -1.91 4.19
CA TRP A 19 -11.79 -0.80 3.58
C TRP A 19 -11.65 0.34 4.59
N LYS A 20 -10.43 0.82 4.77
CA LYS A 20 -10.12 2.02 5.54
C LYS A 20 -9.16 2.91 4.75
N ARG A 21 -9.18 4.22 5.02
CA ARG A 21 -8.19 5.13 4.45
C ARG A 21 -6.91 5.06 5.26
N ASN A 22 -5.80 4.96 4.56
CA ASN A 22 -4.47 5.13 5.12
C ASN A 22 -3.69 6.10 4.25
N TRP A 23 -2.77 6.85 4.86
CA TRP A 23 -1.78 7.61 4.12
C TRP A 23 -0.64 6.69 3.73
N PHE A 24 -0.32 6.62 2.45
CA PHE A 24 0.78 5.81 1.94
C PHE A 24 1.96 6.72 1.61
N ALA A 25 3.17 6.32 2.04
CA ALA A 25 4.41 7.02 1.74
C ALA A 25 5.40 6.05 1.08
N LEU A 26 5.79 6.37 -0.15
CA LEU A 26 6.87 5.70 -0.87
C LEU A 26 8.17 6.45 -0.61
N TRP A 27 9.16 5.75 -0.07
CA TRP A 27 10.46 6.29 0.29
C TRP A 27 11.53 5.95 -0.75
N LEU A 28 12.57 6.77 -0.84
CA LEU A 28 13.68 6.58 -1.82
C LEU A 28 14.46 5.27 -1.63
N ASP A 29 14.41 4.68 -0.44
CA ASP A 29 15.05 3.38 -0.16
C ASP A 29 14.25 2.18 -0.69
N GLY A 30 13.13 2.42 -1.38
CA GLY A 30 12.28 1.38 -1.93
C GLY A 30 11.28 0.79 -0.92
N THR A 31 11.06 1.46 0.20
CA THR A 31 10.04 1.04 1.17
C THR A 31 8.72 1.79 0.98
N LEU A 32 7.61 1.08 1.14
CA LEU A 32 6.26 1.62 1.14
C LEU A 32 5.63 1.42 2.51
N GLY A 33 5.59 2.50 3.30
CA GLY A 33 4.90 2.53 4.60
C GLY A 33 3.46 3.01 4.44
N TYR A 34 2.57 2.56 5.33
CA TYR A 34 1.23 3.12 5.45
C TYR A 34 0.90 3.48 6.90
N TYR A 35 0.26 4.63 7.05
CA TYR A 35 0.11 5.34 8.33
C TYR A 35 -1.36 5.69 8.57
N HIS A 36 -1.69 6.06 9.81
CA HIS A 36 -3.02 6.59 10.13
C HIS A 36 -3.31 7.89 9.39
N ASP A 37 -2.31 8.78 9.27
CA ASP A 37 -2.43 10.09 8.65
C ASP A 37 -1.14 10.58 7.98
N GLU A 38 -1.20 11.80 7.43
CA GLU A 38 -0.12 12.44 6.66
C GLU A 38 1.10 12.79 7.52
N THR A 39 1.00 12.78 8.85
CA THR A 39 2.13 13.07 9.73
C THR A 39 3.21 11.98 9.66
N ALA A 40 2.82 10.79 9.18
CA ALA A 40 3.68 9.62 9.08
C ALA A 40 4.35 9.23 10.42
N GLN A 41 3.71 9.53 11.54
CA GLN A 41 4.23 9.21 12.89
C GLN A 41 3.82 7.82 13.36
N ASP A 42 2.62 7.39 13.03
CA ASP A 42 2.04 6.10 13.45
C ASP A 42 2.02 5.13 12.26
N GLU A 43 3.13 4.40 12.09
CA GLU A 43 3.28 3.38 11.04
C GLU A 43 2.47 2.14 11.42
N GLU A 44 1.50 1.78 10.57
CA GLU A 44 0.78 0.51 10.76
C GLU A 44 1.62 -0.68 10.30
N ASP A 45 2.27 -0.57 9.14
CA ASP A 45 3.18 -1.58 8.58
C ASP A 45 3.95 -1.01 7.38
N ARG A 46 4.88 -1.81 6.86
CA ARG A 46 5.74 -1.43 5.73
C ARG A 46 6.06 -2.61 4.81
N VAL A 47 6.05 -2.33 3.51
CA VAL A 47 6.40 -3.28 2.46
C VAL A 47 7.75 -2.89 1.84
N LEU A 48 8.68 -3.84 1.76
CA LEU A 48 9.92 -3.69 0.98
C LEU A 48 9.61 -3.95 -0.50
N ILE A 49 9.42 -2.89 -1.29
CA ILE A 49 8.94 -3.04 -2.68
C ILE A 49 9.89 -3.90 -3.50
N HIS A 50 11.19 -3.60 -3.44
CA HIS A 50 12.22 -4.23 -4.28
C HIS A 50 12.27 -5.76 -4.14
N PHE A 51 11.84 -6.30 -3.00
CA PHE A 51 11.91 -7.75 -2.72
C PHE A 51 10.54 -8.43 -2.68
N ASN A 52 9.49 -7.72 -2.25
CA ASN A 52 8.22 -8.35 -1.94
C ASN A 52 7.14 -8.16 -3.02
N VAL A 53 7.27 -7.15 -3.89
CA VAL A 53 6.27 -6.89 -4.93
C VAL A 53 6.59 -7.73 -6.17
N ARG A 54 5.64 -8.61 -6.54
CA ARG A 54 5.75 -9.44 -7.75
C ARG A 54 4.92 -8.91 -8.92
N ASP A 55 3.78 -8.31 -8.62
CA ASP A 55 2.81 -7.82 -9.60
C ASP A 55 1.95 -6.71 -8.97
N ILE A 56 1.44 -5.78 -9.79
CA ILE A 56 0.55 -4.70 -9.38
C ILE A 56 -0.65 -4.70 -10.35
N LYS A 57 -1.83 -5.02 -9.81
CA LYS A 57 -3.07 -5.09 -10.58
C LYS A 57 -3.90 -3.83 -10.39
N ILE A 58 -4.51 -3.37 -11.47
CA ILE A 58 -5.43 -2.23 -11.44
C ILE A 58 -6.75 -2.52 -12.15
N GLY A 59 -7.84 -1.94 -11.64
CA GLY A 59 -9.15 -2.01 -12.29
C GLY A 59 -9.62 -3.45 -12.59
N PRO A 60 -9.94 -3.79 -13.85
CA PRO A 60 -10.41 -5.13 -14.23
C PRO A 60 -9.45 -6.28 -13.88
N GLU A 61 -8.14 -6.03 -13.83
CA GLU A 61 -7.11 -7.04 -13.54
C GLU A 61 -7.29 -7.66 -12.14
N CYS A 62 -7.91 -6.91 -11.21
CA CYS A 62 -8.17 -7.35 -9.85
C CYS A 62 -9.17 -8.51 -9.74
N HIS A 63 -10.01 -8.73 -10.76
CA HIS A 63 -11.05 -9.76 -10.74
C HIS A 63 -10.58 -11.16 -11.16
N GLY A 64 -9.30 -11.30 -11.55
CA GLY A 64 -8.75 -12.55 -12.08
C GLY A 64 -9.24 -12.84 -13.50
N GLU A 65 -8.48 -13.64 -14.25
CA GLU A 65 -8.99 -14.20 -15.50
C GLU A 65 -10.15 -15.15 -15.17
N PRO A 66 -11.34 -14.98 -15.76
CA PRO A 66 -12.39 -15.99 -15.64
C PRO A 66 -11.94 -17.25 -16.43
N GLY A 67 -11.32 -18.24 -15.78
CA GLY A 67 -11.05 -19.52 -16.47
C GLY A 67 -9.94 -20.48 -16.01
N THR A 68 -9.19 -20.23 -14.93
CA THR A 68 -8.23 -21.21 -14.36
C THR A 68 -8.62 -21.69 -12.98
#